data_AF-A0A8D0G5F7-F1
#
_entry.id   AF-A0A8D0G5F7-F1
#
_cell.length_a   1.000
_cell.length_b   1.000
_cell.length_c   1.000
_cell.angle_alpha   90.00
_cell.angle_beta   90.00
_cell.angle_gamma   90.00
#
_symmetry.space_group_name_H-M   'P 1'
#
loop_
_entity.id
_entity.type
_entity.pdbx_description
1 polymer ?
#
loop_
_entity_poly.entity_id
_entity_poly.type
_entity_poly.pdbx_seq_one_letter_code
_entity_poly.pdbx_strand_id
1 'polypeptide(L)'
;SASTNMSQRALEESNSRQRETELTSLCTTRKSSAGRDFADAVRAAKNIFFAVCTNENKQLQDQLRELVDENGRLYKLVKERDFEIRQLRKKIEEDRFALSGTSGLAGDIAATKIVELSKKNRELTAETESEKTKVKQLNNKVKELEKEVRGSTADMAVLPEVKALQDKLSAANFKAMEHRNQLQATKQELKTTQKLLASEVGEDVNIHNLLATVGSWRGRAQQILVLQGKVRELENQLAQSKGRASANTLDEEMLSLTDAKKLTAQERNLLRIRSLEREKKEALEKLTVEHEALQKEHEEVKKKLDASKSRNRVLSGEVKSLKEQILTLLDKGKHDDELIDALLSQQKEMQEILKHLSQQEERNKESQQSLGQQFNLEAQKQNCLVEQLKQMVAEREARLKELEEEIGWLTCKVLSLSLLSSPVRISEPNGPDLKAQQAQITEHKALCQANEVERDRLVELVTKVLEAEKKLQEQRRRSVILEQQLEKLKLENGKPTGTQKLTSRTKAGEADSRDTYRHWTLSASDRKDPSPAQLSEVPLETQLEELNTRLLIYLDENEVLKTSLRSTVKLKEEDFRLYQETMGQVKKIFLQALRQQKQEKN
;
A
#
# COMPACT_ATOMS: atom_id res chain seq x y z
N SER A 1 97.31 75.46 -10.29
CA SER A 1 96.59 74.43 -11.07
C SER A 1 96.73 73.02 -10.50
N ALA A 2 97.87 72.60 -9.91
CA ALA A 2 97.99 71.26 -9.32
C ALA A 2 97.21 71.04 -8.00
N SER A 3 97.08 72.07 -7.15
CA SER A 3 96.36 71.96 -5.86
C SER A 3 94.85 71.78 -6.02
N THR A 4 94.24 72.45 -7.01
CA THR A 4 92.81 72.38 -7.28
C THR A 4 92.36 71.00 -7.76
N ASN A 5 93.16 70.34 -8.61
CA ASN A 5 92.86 68.98 -9.10
C ASN A 5 92.99 67.92 -8.00
N MET A 6 93.89 68.10 -7.03
CA MET A 6 94.03 67.20 -5.87
C MET A 6 92.82 67.33 -4.94
N SER A 7 92.36 68.55 -4.65
CA SER A 7 91.15 68.78 -3.84
C SER A 7 89.89 68.26 -4.51
N GLN A 8 89.78 68.39 -5.84
CA GLN A 8 88.60 67.92 -6.58
C GLN A 8 88.53 66.38 -6.64
N ARG A 9 89.67 65.71 -6.86
CA ARG A 9 89.75 64.23 -6.74
C ARG A 9 89.49 63.73 -5.32
N ALA A 10 90.00 64.42 -4.30
CA ALA A 10 89.73 64.04 -2.90
C ALA A 10 88.24 64.18 -2.54
N LEU A 11 87.57 65.20 -3.09
CA LEU A 11 86.13 65.41 -2.90
C LEU A 11 85.30 64.34 -3.64
N GLU A 12 85.70 63.97 -4.86
CA GLU A 12 85.06 62.89 -5.62
C GLU A 12 85.26 61.51 -4.98
N GLU A 13 86.47 61.21 -4.47
CA GLU A 13 86.71 59.97 -3.71
C GLU A 13 85.94 59.95 -2.38
N SER A 14 85.85 61.07 -1.67
CA SER A 14 85.03 61.17 -0.45
C SER A 14 83.55 60.94 -0.74
N ASN A 15 83.02 61.53 -1.82
CA ASN A 15 81.65 61.34 -2.24
C ASN A 15 81.38 59.91 -2.73
N SER A 16 82.34 59.28 -3.40
CA SER A 16 82.21 57.88 -3.85
C SER A 16 82.23 56.92 -2.67
N ARG A 17 83.13 57.11 -1.69
CA ARG A 17 83.16 56.33 -0.45
C ARG A 17 81.89 56.52 0.37
N GLN A 18 81.37 57.74 0.45
CA GLN A 18 80.12 58.03 1.14
C GLN A 18 78.93 57.30 0.48
N ARG A 19 78.85 57.30 -0.85
CA ARG A 19 77.83 56.55 -1.60
C ARG A 19 77.96 55.04 -1.42
N GLU A 20 79.17 54.49 -1.40
CA GLU A 20 79.38 53.05 -1.12
C GLU A 20 78.97 52.68 0.31
N THR A 21 79.25 53.53 1.30
CA THR A 21 78.81 53.29 2.68
C THR A 21 77.29 53.38 2.83
N GLU A 22 76.62 54.29 2.12
CA GLU A 22 75.16 54.39 2.10
C GLU A 22 74.50 53.19 1.40
N LEU A 23 75.06 52.71 0.29
CA LEU A 23 74.56 51.51 -0.39
C LEU A 23 74.77 50.24 0.45
N THR A 24 75.90 50.14 1.17
CA THR A 24 76.18 49.01 2.05
C THR A 24 75.30 49.02 3.29
N SER A 25 75.01 50.19 3.86
CA SER A 25 74.09 50.34 5.01
C SER A 25 72.63 50.06 4.62
N LEU A 26 72.20 50.49 3.43
CA LEU A 26 70.89 50.15 2.87
C LEU A 26 70.78 48.66 2.55
N CYS A 27 71.84 48.03 2.04
CA CYS A 27 71.85 46.59 1.77
C CYS A 27 71.82 45.75 3.06
N THR A 28 72.54 46.17 4.11
CA THR A 28 72.55 45.49 5.41
C THR A 28 71.24 45.68 6.18
N THR A 29 70.67 46.89 6.18
CA THR A 29 69.35 47.15 6.79
C THR A 29 68.24 46.37 6.09
N ARG A 30 68.23 46.32 4.76
CA ARG A 30 67.24 45.55 3.97
C ARG A 30 67.40 44.03 4.14
N LYS A 31 68.62 43.52 4.27
CA LYS A 31 68.87 42.11 4.65
C LYS A 31 68.40 41.81 6.07
N SER A 32 68.60 42.73 7.02
CA SER A 32 68.16 42.56 8.42
C SER A 32 66.64 42.63 8.56
N SER A 33 65.96 43.49 7.78
CA SER A 33 64.50 43.59 7.78
C SER A 33 63.89 42.35 7.16
N ALA A 34 64.39 41.91 5.99
CA ALA A 34 63.93 40.68 5.35
C ALA A 34 64.13 39.43 6.24
N GLY A 35 65.23 39.38 7.01
CA GLY A 35 65.47 38.32 7.98
C GLY A 35 64.50 38.33 9.18
N ARG A 36 64.14 39.52 9.68
CA ARG A 36 63.11 39.68 10.73
C ARG A 36 61.71 39.33 10.21
N ASP A 37 61.35 39.82 9.03
CA ASP A 37 60.07 39.52 8.39
C ASP A 37 59.91 38.01 8.15
N PHE A 38 60.99 37.32 7.73
CA PHE A 38 60.99 35.87 7.59
C PHE A 38 60.85 35.14 8.93
N ALA A 39 61.56 35.58 9.98
CA ALA A 39 61.46 34.97 11.31
C ALA A 39 60.06 35.16 11.93
N ASP A 40 59.43 36.31 11.71
CA ASP A 40 58.06 36.59 12.16
C ASP A 40 57.03 35.80 11.35
N ALA A 41 57.23 35.64 10.04
CA ALA A 41 56.39 34.79 9.19
C ALA A 41 56.47 33.30 9.63
N VAL A 42 57.66 32.79 9.95
CA VAL A 42 57.85 31.42 10.46
C VAL A 42 57.18 31.25 11.82
N ARG A 43 57.28 32.26 12.71
CA ARG A 43 56.59 32.25 14.01
C ARG A 43 55.07 32.27 13.86
N ALA A 44 54.55 33.09 12.94
CA ALA A 44 53.13 33.14 12.62
C ALA A 44 52.63 31.80 12.06
N ALA A 45 53.37 31.20 11.11
CA ALA A 45 53.05 29.89 10.56
C ALA A 45 53.04 28.79 11.63
N LYS A 46 54.01 28.81 12.55
CA LYS A 46 54.08 27.87 13.68
C LYS A 46 52.90 28.04 14.64
N ASN A 47 52.51 29.29 14.94
CA ASN A 47 51.36 29.58 15.80
C ASN A 47 50.04 29.17 15.15
N ILE A 48 49.88 29.39 13.84
CA ILE A 48 48.71 28.94 13.09
C ILE A 48 48.64 27.41 13.07
N PHE A 49 49.76 26.74 12.77
CA PHE A 49 49.81 25.28 12.79
C PHE A 49 49.47 24.72 14.17
N PHE A 50 50.06 25.29 15.24
CA PHE A 50 49.73 24.89 16.61
C PHE A 50 48.26 25.12 16.93
N ALA A 51 47.69 26.28 16.57
CA ALA A 51 46.28 26.58 16.78
C ALA A 51 45.36 25.59 16.03
N VAL A 52 45.66 25.28 14.77
CA VAL A 52 44.92 24.29 13.97
C VAL A 52 44.99 22.91 14.61
N CYS A 53 46.20 22.42 14.95
CA CYS A 53 46.36 21.13 15.61
C CYS A 53 45.68 21.07 16.99
N THR A 54 45.65 22.18 17.75
CA THR A 54 44.94 22.22 19.03
C THR A 54 43.43 22.21 18.86
N ASN A 55 42.91 22.90 17.83
CA ASN A 55 41.49 22.89 17.52
C ASN A 55 41.03 21.51 17.03
N GLU A 56 41.81 20.87 16.16
CA GLU A 56 41.55 19.51 15.68
C GLU A 56 41.58 18.51 16.85
N ASN A 57 42.60 18.57 17.71
CA ASN A 57 42.64 17.71 18.91
C ASN A 57 41.44 17.93 19.83
N LYS A 58 41.01 19.18 20.02
CA LYS A 58 39.83 19.49 20.82
C LYS A 58 38.56 18.92 20.19
N GLN A 59 38.39 19.08 18.87
CA GLN A 59 37.26 18.53 18.14
C GLN A 59 37.21 17.00 18.21
N LEU A 60 38.36 16.33 18.07
CA LEU A 60 38.45 14.88 18.22
C LEU A 60 38.14 14.42 19.65
N GLN A 61 38.56 15.17 20.67
CA GLN A 61 38.23 14.88 22.07
C GLN A 61 36.73 15.06 22.36
N ASP A 62 36.11 16.09 21.79
CA ASP A 62 34.67 16.33 21.92
C ASP A 62 33.87 15.23 21.22
N GLN A 63 34.25 14.83 20.00
CA GLN A 63 33.65 13.70 19.29
C GLN A 63 33.82 12.37 20.06
N LEU A 64 35.00 12.12 20.63
CA LEU A 64 35.22 10.93 21.45
C LEU A 64 34.31 10.92 22.67
N ARG A 65 34.10 12.07 23.32
CA ARG A 65 33.20 12.21 24.46
C ARG A 65 31.74 11.95 24.06
N GLU A 66 31.29 12.53 22.97
CA GLU A 66 29.93 12.30 22.44
C GLU A 66 29.69 10.82 22.11
N LEU A 67 30.65 10.16 21.47
CA LEU A 67 30.56 8.72 21.17
C LEU A 67 30.56 7.87 22.44
N VAL A 68 31.30 8.26 23.48
CA VAL A 68 31.29 7.56 24.78
C VAL A 68 29.93 7.73 25.47
N ASP A 69 29.38 8.94 25.47
CA ASP A 69 28.06 9.22 26.04
C ASP A 69 26.96 8.46 25.29
N GLU A 70 27.02 8.43 23.96
CA GLU A 70 26.06 7.72 23.13
C GLU A 70 26.15 6.21 23.32
N ASN A 71 27.37 5.64 23.37
CA ASN A 71 27.57 4.25 23.75
C ASN A 71 26.97 3.96 25.14
N GLY A 72 27.14 4.87 26.11
CA GLY A 72 26.53 4.76 27.43
C GLY A 72 25.00 4.72 27.41
N ARG A 73 24.35 5.53 26.56
CA ARG A 73 22.89 5.51 26.35
C ARG A 73 22.45 4.21 25.68
N LEU A 74 23.15 3.77 24.64
CA LEU A 74 22.86 2.51 23.95
C LEU A 74 22.98 1.31 24.88
N TYR A 75 24.00 1.24 25.74
CA TYR A 75 24.14 0.16 26.73
C TYR A 75 22.98 0.13 27.73
N LYS A 76 22.48 1.30 28.16
CA LYS A 76 21.29 1.37 29.03
C LYS A 76 20.04 0.86 28.30
N LEU A 77 19.83 1.31 27.07
CA LEU A 77 18.70 0.90 26.26
C LEU A 77 18.72 -0.62 26.00
N VAL A 78 19.87 -1.19 25.66
CA VAL A 78 20.03 -2.65 25.47
C VAL A 78 19.65 -3.40 26.76
N LYS A 79 20.12 -2.94 27.93
CA LYS A 79 19.75 -3.56 29.21
C LYS A 79 18.25 -3.49 29.51
N GLU A 80 17.60 -2.38 29.18
CA GLU A 80 16.14 -2.22 29.30
C GLU A 80 15.40 -3.19 28.38
N ARG A 81 15.81 -3.32 27.11
CA ARG A 81 15.22 -4.25 26.15
C ARG A 81 15.45 -5.70 26.53
N ASP A 82 16.63 -6.05 27.04
CA ASP A 82 16.92 -7.39 27.56
C ASP A 82 16.04 -7.75 28.75
N PHE A 83 15.75 -6.76 29.61
CA PHE A 83 14.82 -6.95 30.72
C PHE A 83 13.38 -7.18 30.22
N GLU A 84 12.92 -6.39 29.25
CA GLU A 84 11.62 -6.56 28.61
C GLU A 84 11.48 -7.92 27.94
N ILE A 85 12.50 -8.36 27.18
CA ILE A 85 12.54 -9.69 26.56
C ILE A 85 12.43 -10.78 27.62
N ARG A 86 13.14 -10.66 28.75
CA ARG A 86 13.03 -11.63 29.85
C ARG A 86 11.62 -11.68 30.43
N GLN A 87 10.98 -10.54 30.62
CA GLN A 87 9.60 -10.47 31.12
C GLN A 87 8.61 -11.08 30.13
N LEU A 88 8.74 -10.77 28.84
CA LEU A 88 7.89 -11.33 27.80
C LEU A 88 8.07 -12.85 27.69
N ARG A 89 9.30 -13.36 27.75
CA ARG A 89 9.57 -14.80 27.77
C ARG A 89 8.95 -15.47 29.00
N LYS A 90 9.05 -14.86 30.18
CA LYS A 90 8.42 -15.36 31.39
C LYS A 90 6.91 -15.42 31.24
N LYS A 91 6.29 -14.38 30.70
CA LYS A 91 4.86 -14.33 30.44
C LYS A 91 4.41 -15.39 29.43
N ILE A 92 5.18 -15.60 28.35
CA ILE A 92 4.90 -16.66 27.38
C ILE A 92 4.95 -18.04 28.06
N GLU A 93 5.91 -18.28 28.95
CA GLU A 93 6.00 -19.54 29.67
C GLU A 93 4.85 -19.72 30.67
N GLU A 94 4.47 -18.66 31.40
CA GLU A 94 3.30 -18.65 32.29
C GLU A 94 1.99 -18.92 31.52
N ASP A 95 1.79 -18.24 30.39
CA ASP A 95 0.65 -18.45 29.49
C ASP A 95 0.66 -19.89 28.93
N ARG A 96 1.84 -20.41 28.57
CA ARG A 96 2.01 -21.80 28.10
C ARG A 96 1.68 -22.81 29.19
N PHE A 97 2.07 -22.57 30.45
CA PHE A 97 1.68 -23.43 31.57
C PHE A 97 0.16 -23.37 31.83
N ALA A 98 -0.46 -22.19 31.74
CA ALA A 98 -1.91 -22.03 31.87
C ALA A 98 -2.68 -22.75 30.75
N LEU A 99 -2.17 -22.68 29.51
CA LEU A 99 -2.72 -23.38 28.34
C LEU A 99 -2.46 -24.90 28.42
N SER A 100 -1.26 -25.33 28.83
CA SER A 100 -0.93 -26.76 28.98
C SER A 100 -1.74 -27.45 30.08
N GLY A 101 -2.16 -26.71 31.12
CA GLY A 101 -3.09 -27.20 32.15
C GLY A 101 -4.51 -27.52 31.63
N THR A 102 -4.88 -27.01 30.45
CA THR A 102 -6.16 -27.28 29.79
C THR A 102 -6.03 -28.21 28.57
N SER A 103 -4.83 -28.32 27.99
CA SER A 103 -4.56 -29.04 26.75
C SER A 103 -4.50 -30.58 26.88
N GLY A 104 -4.43 -31.14 28.10
CA GLY A 104 -4.20 -32.59 28.26
C GLY A 104 -5.46 -33.47 28.31
N LEU A 105 -6.57 -32.97 28.87
CA LEU A 105 -7.81 -33.76 29.00
C LEU A 105 -8.97 -33.15 28.21
N ALA A 106 -9.16 -31.82 28.30
CA ALA A 106 -10.25 -31.15 27.60
C ALA A 106 -9.98 -31.05 26.08
N GLY A 107 -8.72 -30.84 25.68
CA GLY A 107 -8.30 -30.85 24.28
C GLY A 107 -8.50 -32.21 23.59
N ASP A 108 -8.13 -33.30 24.27
CA ASP A 108 -8.29 -34.66 23.77
C ASP A 108 -9.77 -35.08 23.67
N ILE A 109 -10.61 -34.66 24.62
CA ILE A 109 -12.06 -34.86 24.56
C ILE A 109 -12.69 -34.06 23.41
N ALA A 110 -12.23 -32.83 23.17
CA ALA A 110 -12.71 -32.03 22.04
C ALA A 110 -12.27 -32.63 20.69
N ALA A 111 -11.02 -33.08 20.57
CA ALA A 111 -10.48 -33.69 19.35
C ALA A 111 -11.21 -35.00 19.01
N THR A 112 -11.40 -35.88 20.00
CA THR A 112 -12.19 -37.11 19.83
C THR A 112 -13.62 -36.79 19.43
N LYS A 113 -14.26 -35.77 20.04
CA LYS A 113 -15.62 -35.38 19.67
C LYS A 113 -15.73 -34.82 18.25
N ILE A 114 -14.75 -34.05 17.81
CA ILE A 114 -14.68 -33.52 16.43
C ILE A 114 -14.57 -34.67 15.43
N VAL A 115 -13.76 -35.70 15.71
CA VAL A 115 -13.63 -36.87 14.84
C VAL A 115 -14.94 -37.67 14.79
N GLU A 116 -15.59 -37.90 15.94
CA GLU A 116 -16.90 -38.56 15.99
C GLU A 116 -17.97 -37.79 15.20
N LEU A 117 -18.06 -36.47 15.41
CA LEU A 117 -19.01 -35.62 14.70
C LEU A 117 -18.72 -35.60 13.20
N SER A 118 -17.44 -35.58 12.80
CA SER A 118 -17.04 -35.65 11.40
C SER A 118 -17.42 -37.00 10.77
N LYS A 119 -17.29 -38.10 11.51
CA LYS A 119 -17.71 -39.43 11.06
C LYS A 119 -19.22 -39.50 10.87
N LYS A 120 -19.99 -39.02 11.85
CA LYS A 120 -21.46 -38.91 11.74
C LYS A 120 -21.90 -38.02 10.57
N ASN A 121 -21.18 -36.93 10.31
CA ASN A 121 -21.50 -36.02 9.22
C ASN A 121 -21.27 -36.69 7.84
N ARG A 122 -20.21 -37.50 7.72
CA ARG A 122 -19.98 -38.33 6.52
C ARG A 122 -21.06 -39.40 6.34
N GLU A 123 -21.46 -40.07 7.42
CA GLU A 123 -22.54 -41.07 7.40
C GLU A 123 -23.89 -40.46 6.97
N LEU A 124 -24.27 -39.31 7.55
CA LEU A 124 -25.49 -38.58 7.16
C LEU A 124 -25.43 -38.09 5.70
N THR A 125 -24.26 -37.70 5.22
CA THR A 125 -24.07 -37.33 3.80
C THR A 125 -24.29 -38.54 2.89
N ALA A 126 -23.72 -39.70 3.22
CA ALA A 126 -23.93 -40.92 2.46
C ALA A 126 -25.39 -41.38 2.48
N GLU A 127 -26.06 -41.29 3.64
CA GLU A 127 -27.47 -41.63 3.78
C GLU A 127 -28.36 -40.71 2.95
N THR A 128 -28.13 -39.39 3.00
CA THR A 128 -28.87 -38.42 2.17
C THR A 128 -28.62 -38.60 0.67
N GLU A 129 -27.43 -38.99 0.24
CA GLU A 129 -27.16 -39.36 -1.15
C GLU A 129 -27.89 -40.62 -1.57
N SER A 130 -27.89 -41.66 -0.71
CA SER A 130 -28.65 -42.89 -0.96
C SER A 130 -30.16 -42.64 -1.01
N GLU A 131 -30.68 -41.70 -0.22
CA GLU A 131 -32.10 -41.35 -0.25
C GLU A 131 -32.44 -40.53 -1.50
N LYS A 132 -31.56 -39.62 -1.93
CA LYS A 132 -31.71 -38.91 -3.21
C LYS A 132 -31.75 -39.87 -4.40
N THR A 133 -30.97 -40.94 -4.39
CA THR A 133 -31.02 -41.94 -5.48
C THR A 133 -32.32 -42.74 -5.44
N LYS A 134 -32.81 -43.15 -4.26
CA LYS A 134 -34.14 -43.78 -4.12
C LYS A 134 -35.27 -42.85 -4.58
N VAL A 135 -35.24 -41.57 -4.21
CA VAL A 135 -36.22 -40.58 -4.65
C VAL A 135 -36.19 -40.42 -6.17
N LYS A 136 -35.01 -40.39 -6.80
CA LYS A 136 -34.89 -40.36 -8.26
C LYS A 136 -35.49 -41.62 -8.90
N GLN A 137 -35.22 -42.80 -8.34
CA GLN A 137 -35.79 -44.06 -8.83
C GLN A 137 -37.32 -44.10 -8.71
N LEU A 138 -37.86 -43.71 -7.55
CA LEU A 138 -39.31 -43.60 -7.34
C LEU A 138 -39.95 -42.59 -8.29
N ASN A 139 -39.31 -41.43 -8.50
CA ASN A 139 -39.80 -40.41 -9.42
C ASN A 139 -39.81 -40.89 -10.87
N ASN A 140 -38.81 -41.66 -11.29
CA ASN A 140 -38.81 -42.28 -12.62
C ASN A 140 -39.92 -43.33 -12.74
N LYS A 141 -40.15 -44.13 -11.69
CA LYS A 141 -41.23 -45.12 -11.66
C LYS A 141 -42.61 -44.47 -11.67
N VAL A 142 -42.78 -43.35 -10.98
CA VAL A 142 -43.99 -42.51 -11.06
C VAL A 142 -44.18 -42.01 -12.48
N LYS A 143 -43.14 -41.49 -13.15
CA LYS A 143 -43.23 -41.05 -14.56
C LYS A 143 -43.56 -42.18 -15.52
N GLU A 144 -43.01 -43.38 -15.31
CA GLU A 144 -43.33 -44.58 -16.10
C GLU A 144 -44.79 -44.97 -15.91
N LEU A 145 -45.27 -45.07 -14.66
CA LEU A 145 -46.67 -45.35 -14.35
C LEU A 145 -47.61 -44.26 -14.88
N GLU A 146 -47.23 -42.99 -14.81
CA GLU A 146 -47.98 -41.88 -15.41
C GLU A 146 -48.04 -41.97 -16.94
N LYS A 147 -46.98 -42.49 -17.58
CA LYS A 147 -46.93 -42.71 -19.03
C LYS A 147 -47.75 -43.93 -19.44
N GLU A 148 -47.78 -44.97 -18.61
CA GLU A 148 -48.58 -46.19 -18.80
C GLU A 148 -50.08 -45.91 -18.57
N VAL A 149 -50.42 -45.07 -17.58
CA VAL A 149 -51.76 -44.51 -17.39
C VAL A 149 -52.16 -43.62 -18.57
N ARG A 150 -51.24 -42.78 -19.11
CA ARG A 150 -51.50 -41.99 -20.33
C ARG A 150 -51.61 -42.84 -21.59
N GLY A 151 -50.87 -43.94 -21.70
CA GLY A 151 -50.93 -44.90 -22.80
C GLY A 151 -52.21 -45.72 -22.81
N SER A 152 -52.81 -45.95 -21.63
CA SER A 152 -54.11 -46.63 -21.47
C SER A 152 -55.31 -45.71 -21.71
N THR A 153 -55.10 -44.39 -21.87
CA THR A 153 -56.14 -43.41 -22.23
C THR A 153 -56.12 -43.02 -23.72
N ALA A 154 -55.53 -43.87 -24.57
CA ALA A 154 -55.44 -43.67 -26.01
C ALA A 154 -56.52 -44.42 -26.81
N ASP A 155 -57.64 -44.78 -26.19
CA ASP A 155 -58.89 -45.13 -26.87
C ASP A 155 -59.98 -44.09 -26.53
N MET A 156 -60.07 -43.10 -27.43
CA MET A 156 -61.23 -42.26 -27.80
C MET A 156 -62.18 -41.70 -26.70
N ALA A 157 -62.13 -40.37 -26.53
CA ALA A 157 -63.19 -39.43 -26.06
C ALA A 157 -63.34 -39.13 -24.55
N VAL A 158 -62.34 -38.55 -23.86
CA VAL A 158 -62.48 -38.19 -22.43
C VAL A 158 -61.77 -36.87 -22.04
N LEU A 159 -62.32 -35.70 -22.39
CA LEU A 159 -61.92 -34.41 -21.80
C LEU A 159 -62.93 -33.88 -20.76
N PRO A 160 -64.27 -34.05 -20.94
CA PRO A 160 -65.25 -33.65 -19.93
C PRO A 160 -65.31 -34.59 -18.72
N GLU A 161 -65.11 -35.89 -18.93
CA GLU A 161 -65.22 -36.91 -17.87
C GLU A 161 -64.06 -36.83 -16.88
N VAL A 162 -62.84 -36.49 -17.33
CA VAL A 162 -61.69 -36.28 -16.43
C VAL A 162 -61.95 -35.11 -15.50
N LYS A 163 -62.57 -34.03 -15.98
CA LYS A 163 -62.94 -32.89 -15.15
C LYS A 163 -64.07 -33.23 -14.17
N ALA A 164 -65.07 -33.99 -14.62
CA ALA A 164 -66.13 -34.49 -13.73
C ALA A 164 -65.60 -35.46 -12.66
N LEU A 165 -64.58 -36.27 -12.99
CA LEU A 165 -63.90 -37.15 -12.04
C LEU A 165 -63.01 -36.37 -11.07
N GLN A 166 -62.35 -35.31 -11.53
CA GLN A 166 -61.57 -34.39 -10.68
C GLN A 166 -62.47 -33.65 -9.67
N ASP A 167 -63.64 -33.18 -10.11
CA ASP A 167 -64.61 -32.52 -9.24
C ASP A 167 -65.29 -33.51 -8.27
N LYS A 168 -65.51 -34.77 -8.71
CA LYS A 168 -65.96 -35.83 -7.80
C LYS A 168 -64.90 -36.20 -6.77
N LEU A 169 -63.62 -36.21 -7.14
CA LEU A 169 -62.51 -36.48 -6.23
C LEU A 169 -62.37 -35.36 -5.19
N SER A 170 -62.48 -34.09 -5.61
CA SER A 170 -62.44 -32.95 -4.68
C SER A 170 -63.65 -32.95 -3.74
N ALA A 171 -64.85 -33.24 -4.24
CA ALA A 171 -66.06 -33.40 -3.42
C ALA A 171 -65.96 -34.57 -2.43
N ALA A 172 -65.39 -35.71 -2.85
CA ALA A 172 -65.15 -36.85 -1.97
C ALA A 172 -64.11 -36.53 -0.88
N ASN A 173 -63.03 -35.83 -1.23
CA ASN A 173 -62.02 -35.39 -0.26
C ASN A 173 -62.59 -34.39 0.76
N PHE A 174 -63.45 -33.48 0.31
CA PHE A 174 -64.16 -32.56 1.20
C PHE A 174 -65.08 -33.31 2.18
N LYS A 175 -65.88 -34.27 1.68
CA LYS A 175 -66.73 -35.13 2.54
C LYS A 175 -65.90 -35.98 3.50
N ALA A 176 -64.74 -36.51 3.07
CA ALA A 176 -63.85 -37.25 3.94
C ALA A 176 -63.31 -36.38 5.08
N MET A 177 -62.98 -35.12 4.79
CA MET A 177 -62.55 -34.14 5.80
C MET A 177 -63.69 -33.79 6.76
N GLU A 178 -64.91 -33.59 6.25
CA GLU A 178 -66.11 -33.34 7.05
C GLU A 178 -66.44 -34.53 7.98
N HIS A 179 -66.42 -35.75 7.47
CA HIS A 179 -66.59 -36.96 8.29
C HIS A 179 -65.48 -37.13 9.32
N ARG A 180 -64.22 -36.77 9.01
CA ARG A 180 -63.12 -36.77 9.98
C ARG A 180 -63.38 -35.79 11.12
N ASN A 181 -63.91 -34.61 10.80
CA ASN A 181 -64.26 -33.59 11.78
C ASN A 181 -65.47 -34.03 12.62
N GLN A 182 -66.51 -34.61 12.00
CA GLN A 182 -67.67 -35.20 12.69
C GLN A 182 -67.25 -36.33 13.64
N LEU A 183 -66.32 -37.18 13.22
CA LEU A 183 -65.78 -38.26 14.04
C LEU A 183 -64.99 -37.70 15.24
N GLN A 184 -64.26 -36.59 15.05
CA GLN A 184 -63.57 -35.92 16.15
C GLN A 184 -64.55 -35.28 17.14
N ALA A 185 -65.61 -34.64 16.65
CA ALA A 185 -66.66 -34.04 17.46
C ALA A 185 -67.40 -35.11 18.29
N THR A 186 -67.89 -36.17 17.64
CA THR A 186 -68.54 -37.31 18.32
C THR A 186 -67.61 -38.02 19.31
N LYS A 187 -66.32 -38.12 19.02
CA LYS A 187 -65.33 -38.66 19.97
C LYS A 187 -65.12 -37.74 21.18
N GLN A 188 -65.18 -36.42 21.00
CA GLN A 188 -65.15 -35.46 22.11
C GLN A 188 -66.43 -35.54 22.94
N GLU A 189 -67.60 -35.59 22.31
CA GLU A 189 -68.90 -35.81 22.97
C GLU A 189 -68.96 -37.15 23.72
N LEU A 190 -68.37 -38.21 23.16
CA LEU A 190 -68.24 -39.49 23.84
C LEU A 190 -67.36 -39.39 25.09
N LYS A 191 -66.27 -38.61 25.04
CA LYS A 191 -65.42 -38.37 26.21
C LYS A 191 -66.12 -37.52 27.27
N THR A 192 -66.91 -36.52 26.88
CA THR A 192 -67.67 -35.70 27.84
C THR A 192 -68.79 -36.51 28.48
N THR A 193 -69.54 -37.29 27.70
CA THR A 193 -70.56 -38.21 28.25
C THR A 193 -69.94 -39.27 29.15
N GLN A 194 -68.78 -39.82 28.82
CA GLN A 194 -68.04 -40.75 29.69
C GLN A 194 -67.62 -40.09 31.02
N LYS A 195 -67.20 -38.81 30.99
CA LYS A 195 -66.88 -38.05 32.21
C LYS A 195 -68.12 -37.74 33.06
N LEU A 196 -69.24 -37.37 32.43
CA LEU A 196 -70.51 -37.14 33.13
C LEU A 196 -71.00 -38.44 33.78
N LEU A 197 -70.91 -39.55 33.05
CA LEU A 197 -71.25 -40.86 33.60
C LEU A 197 -70.32 -41.22 34.77
N ALA A 198 -69.01 -40.97 34.67
CA ALA A 198 -68.09 -41.17 35.79
C ALA A 198 -68.44 -40.30 37.00
N SER A 199 -68.91 -39.06 36.83
CA SER A 199 -69.37 -38.22 37.96
C SER A 199 -70.65 -38.75 38.63
N GLU A 200 -71.57 -39.33 37.84
CA GLU A 200 -72.81 -39.97 38.32
C GLU A 200 -72.56 -41.33 38.98
N VAL A 201 -71.50 -42.03 38.55
CA VAL A 201 -71.16 -43.37 39.04
C VAL A 201 -70.18 -43.33 40.23
N GLY A 202 -69.34 -42.29 40.31
CA GLY A 202 -68.24 -42.15 41.26
C GLY A 202 -66.87 -42.37 40.59
N GLU A 203 -65.85 -41.62 41.02
CA GLU A 203 -64.51 -41.59 40.40
C GLU A 203 -63.78 -42.96 40.45
N ASP A 204 -64.18 -43.87 41.33
CA ASP A 204 -63.51 -45.15 41.57
C ASP A 204 -64.13 -46.37 40.84
N VAL A 205 -65.15 -46.17 39.99
CA VAL A 205 -65.85 -47.28 39.32
C VAL A 205 -65.45 -47.38 37.85
N ASN A 206 -64.70 -48.44 37.51
CA ASN A 206 -64.33 -48.74 36.13
C ASN A 206 -65.58 -49.16 35.32
N ILE A 207 -65.88 -48.44 34.24
CA ILE A 207 -67.05 -48.67 33.36
C ILE A 207 -67.08 -50.12 32.82
N HIS A 208 -65.93 -50.77 32.71
CA HIS A 208 -65.83 -52.17 32.31
C HIS A 208 -66.43 -53.14 33.34
N ASN A 209 -66.39 -52.80 34.63
CA ASN A 209 -66.95 -53.62 35.71
C ASN A 209 -68.48 -53.51 35.81
N LEU A 210 -69.06 -52.37 35.38
CA LEU A 210 -70.51 -52.19 35.30
C LEU A 210 -71.14 -53.04 34.19
N LEU A 211 -70.44 -53.20 33.06
CA LEU A 211 -70.85 -54.11 31.98
C LEU A 211 -70.85 -55.58 32.43
N ALA A 212 -69.98 -55.95 33.36
CA ALA A 212 -69.89 -57.32 33.88
C ALA A 212 -70.95 -57.64 34.95
N THR A 213 -71.61 -56.64 35.55
CA THR A 213 -72.62 -56.81 36.61
C THR A 213 -73.90 -56.01 36.30
N VAL A 214 -74.58 -56.41 35.22
CA VAL A 214 -75.85 -55.78 34.82
C VAL A 214 -76.95 -56.12 35.84
N GLY A 215 -77.38 -55.13 36.62
CA GLY A 215 -78.57 -55.22 37.48
C GLY A 215 -78.35 -55.10 38.99
N SER A 216 -77.11 -55.24 39.49
CA SER A 216 -76.81 -55.05 40.93
C SER A 216 -76.30 -53.64 41.27
N TRP A 217 -76.11 -52.78 40.26
CA TRP A 217 -75.53 -51.47 40.48
C TRP A 217 -76.57 -50.43 40.90
N ARG A 218 -76.32 -49.75 42.02
CA ARG A 218 -77.14 -48.66 42.56
C ARG A 218 -76.36 -47.36 42.39
N GLY A 219 -76.92 -46.38 41.69
CA GLY A 219 -76.20 -45.15 41.34
C GLY A 219 -75.79 -44.30 42.55
N ARG A 220 -74.75 -43.46 42.38
CA ARG A 220 -74.23 -42.59 43.46
C ARG A 220 -75.32 -41.71 44.03
N ALA A 221 -76.17 -41.11 43.19
CA ALA A 221 -77.31 -40.31 43.63
C ALA A 221 -78.27 -41.11 44.54
N GLN A 222 -78.54 -42.37 44.19
CA GLN A 222 -79.41 -43.25 44.98
C GLN A 222 -78.72 -43.77 46.26
N GLN A 223 -77.40 -43.96 46.23
CA GLN A 223 -76.60 -44.29 47.40
C GLN A 223 -76.51 -43.10 48.37
N ILE A 224 -76.33 -41.87 47.83
CA ILE A 224 -76.41 -40.62 48.58
C ILE A 224 -77.80 -40.47 49.20
N LEU A 225 -78.90 -40.68 48.46
CA LEU A 225 -80.25 -40.59 49.01
C LEU A 225 -80.49 -41.58 50.16
N VAL A 226 -80.00 -42.83 50.01
CA VAL A 226 -80.08 -43.82 51.09
C VAL A 226 -79.23 -43.41 52.28
N LEU A 227 -78.00 -42.97 52.05
CA LEU A 227 -77.11 -42.50 53.11
C LEU A 227 -77.64 -41.25 53.79
N GLN A 228 -78.23 -40.30 53.05
CA GLN A 228 -78.90 -39.12 53.60
C GLN A 228 -80.13 -39.51 54.40
N GLY A 229 -80.92 -40.50 53.95
CA GLY A 229 -82.01 -41.06 54.74
C GLY A 229 -81.52 -41.69 56.05
N LYS A 230 -80.42 -42.44 55.98
CA LYS A 230 -79.80 -43.09 57.12
C LYS A 230 -79.11 -42.11 58.07
N VAL A 231 -78.48 -41.07 57.53
CA VAL A 231 -77.93 -39.93 58.29
C VAL A 231 -79.07 -39.19 58.96
N ARG A 232 -80.19 -38.92 58.29
CA ARG A 232 -81.36 -38.28 58.91
C ARG A 232 -81.98 -39.14 60.00
N GLU A 233 -81.99 -40.47 59.82
CA GLU A 233 -82.44 -41.42 60.83
C GLU A 233 -81.48 -41.47 62.03
N LEU A 234 -80.17 -41.49 61.78
CA LEU A 234 -79.12 -41.41 62.80
C LEU A 234 -79.07 -40.05 63.48
N GLU A 235 -79.34 -38.96 62.78
CA GLU A 235 -79.47 -37.60 63.31
C GLU A 235 -80.73 -37.48 64.14
N ASN A 236 -81.84 -38.12 63.76
CA ASN A 236 -83.02 -38.21 64.60
C ASN A 236 -82.75 -39.07 65.84
N GLN A 237 -82.03 -40.18 65.71
CA GLN A 237 -81.59 -41.00 66.84
C GLN A 237 -80.62 -40.22 67.75
N LEU A 238 -79.73 -39.42 67.16
CA LEU A 238 -78.79 -38.57 67.88
C LEU A 238 -79.48 -37.35 68.48
N ALA A 239 -80.51 -36.78 67.85
CA ALA A 239 -81.33 -35.69 68.39
C ALA A 239 -82.18 -36.19 69.56
N GLN A 240 -82.70 -37.42 69.46
CA GLN A 240 -83.35 -38.11 70.57
C GLN A 240 -82.34 -38.44 71.70
N SER A 241 -81.07 -38.70 71.39
CA SER A 241 -80.01 -38.89 72.40
C SER A 241 -79.37 -37.57 72.92
N LYS A 242 -79.43 -36.48 72.15
CA LYS A 242 -78.88 -35.14 72.46
C LYS A 242 -79.89 -34.21 73.12
N GLY A 243 -81.16 -34.58 73.22
CA GLY A 243 -82.17 -33.86 74.03
C GLY A 243 -81.81 -33.67 75.51
N ARG A 244 -80.64 -34.16 75.97
CA ARG A 244 -80.16 -34.00 77.35
C ARG A 244 -78.79 -33.34 77.50
N ALA A 245 -78.11 -32.89 76.43
CA ALA A 245 -76.79 -32.28 76.60
C ALA A 245 -76.44 -31.21 75.55
N SER A 246 -76.30 -30.00 76.10
CA SER A 246 -75.41 -28.93 75.65
C SER A 246 -75.86 -28.06 74.48
N ALA A 247 -76.39 -26.90 74.87
CA ALA A 247 -76.11 -25.64 74.24
C ALA A 247 -74.59 -25.33 74.26
N ASN A 248 -74.21 -24.37 73.41
CA ASN A 248 -72.95 -23.64 73.32
C ASN A 248 -72.00 -24.10 72.21
N THR A 249 -72.08 -23.41 71.07
CA THR A 249 -70.92 -23.19 70.19
C THR A 249 -71.09 -21.84 69.51
N LEU A 250 -70.43 -20.83 70.08
CA LEU A 250 -70.15 -19.56 69.42
C LEU A 250 -68.72 -19.15 69.78
N ASP A 251 -68.06 -18.63 68.75
CA ASP A 251 -66.89 -17.74 68.75
C ASP A 251 -65.49 -18.34 68.55
N GLU A 252 -65.24 -18.44 67.25
CA GLU A 252 -64.03 -18.22 66.45
C GLU A 252 -63.24 -16.95 66.89
N GLU A 253 -61.92 -16.95 66.67
CA GLU A 253 -60.94 -15.86 66.92
C GLU A 253 -60.29 -15.75 68.31
N MET A 254 -59.27 -16.59 68.57
CA MET A 254 -58.07 -16.23 69.33
C MET A 254 -57.11 -17.42 69.23
N LEU A 255 -55.83 -17.21 68.90
CA LEU A 255 -54.67 -18.00 69.38
C LEU A 255 -53.40 -17.66 68.57
N SER A 256 -52.83 -16.49 68.86
CA SER A 256 -51.38 -16.30 68.85
C SER A 256 -50.89 -16.57 70.28
N LEU A 257 -49.99 -17.55 70.45
CA LEU A 257 -49.35 -17.99 71.70
C LEU A 257 -50.14 -19.01 72.54
N THR A 258 -50.05 -20.29 72.15
CA THR A 258 -50.27 -21.42 73.07
C THR A 258 -49.19 -22.48 72.90
N ASP A 259 -48.73 -22.99 74.06
CA ASP A 259 -47.68 -24.00 74.20
C ASP A 259 -47.89 -25.23 73.29
N ALA A 260 -46.83 -25.61 72.58
CA ALA A 260 -46.77 -26.70 71.59
C ALA A 260 -47.13 -28.10 72.11
N LYS A 261 -47.41 -28.26 73.41
CA LYS A 261 -47.71 -29.56 74.05
C LYS A 261 -49.19 -29.94 74.07
N LYS A 262 -50.13 -29.07 73.65
CA LYS A 262 -51.57 -29.42 73.54
C LYS A 262 -52.20 -29.14 72.17
N LEU A 263 -51.41 -29.02 71.12
CA LEU A 263 -51.94 -28.93 69.76
C LEU A 263 -52.43 -30.31 69.30
N THR A 264 -53.66 -30.36 68.81
CA THR A 264 -54.23 -31.51 68.11
C THR A 264 -53.39 -31.81 66.86
N ALA A 265 -53.42 -33.06 66.37
CA ALA A 265 -52.64 -33.45 65.19
C ALA A 265 -52.90 -32.55 63.97
N GLN A 266 -54.12 -32.01 63.87
CA GLN A 266 -54.54 -31.09 62.82
C GLN A 266 -53.83 -29.73 62.90
N GLU A 267 -53.69 -29.14 64.09
CA GLU A 267 -53.03 -27.86 64.28
C GLU A 267 -51.51 -27.94 64.00
N ARG A 268 -50.88 -29.07 64.34
CA ARG A 268 -49.46 -29.33 63.99
C ARG A 268 -49.24 -29.43 62.48
N ASN A 269 -50.14 -30.12 61.78
CA ASN A 269 -50.08 -30.23 60.31
C ASN A 269 -50.24 -28.85 59.64
N LEU A 270 -51.16 -28.01 60.15
CA LEU A 270 -51.38 -26.66 59.62
C LEU A 270 -50.13 -25.78 59.75
N LEU A 271 -49.46 -25.81 60.91
CA LEU A 271 -48.21 -25.05 61.11
C LEU A 271 -47.08 -25.56 60.21
N ARG A 272 -46.99 -26.89 60.00
CA ARG A 272 -46.01 -27.47 59.08
C ARG A 272 -46.25 -27.04 57.63
N ILE A 273 -47.50 -27.01 57.18
CA ILE A 273 -47.87 -26.53 55.83
C ILE A 273 -47.46 -25.07 55.67
N ARG A 274 -47.79 -24.19 56.63
CA ARG A 274 -47.39 -22.78 56.58
C ARG A 274 -45.86 -22.59 56.58
N SER A 275 -45.10 -23.43 57.28
CA SER A 275 -43.63 -23.42 57.23
C SER A 275 -43.13 -23.76 55.83
N LEU A 276 -43.65 -24.84 55.25
CA LEU A 276 -43.27 -25.28 53.90
C LEU A 276 -43.67 -24.27 52.82
N GLU A 277 -44.80 -23.60 52.96
CA GLU A 277 -45.23 -22.51 52.06
C GLU A 277 -44.28 -21.32 52.14
N ARG A 278 -43.86 -20.93 53.35
CA ARG A 278 -42.88 -19.87 53.55
C ARG A 278 -41.51 -20.24 52.96
N GLU A 279 -41.01 -21.44 53.24
CA GLU A 279 -39.74 -21.94 52.69
C GLU A 279 -39.79 -22.00 51.15
N LYS A 280 -40.91 -22.47 50.57
CA LYS A 280 -41.11 -22.44 49.12
C LYS A 280 -41.12 -21.02 48.56
N LYS A 281 -41.78 -20.08 49.23
CA LYS A 281 -41.83 -18.67 48.82
C LYS A 281 -40.44 -18.03 48.89
N GLU A 282 -39.70 -18.22 49.97
CA GLU A 282 -38.33 -17.73 50.14
C GLU A 282 -37.36 -18.35 49.11
N ALA A 283 -37.52 -19.65 48.79
CA ALA A 283 -36.72 -20.31 47.76
C ALA A 283 -37.02 -19.77 46.35
N LEU A 284 -38.30 -19.49 46.05
CA LEU A 284 -38.69 -18.85 44.80
C LEU A 284 -38.13 -17.44 44.70
N GLU A 285 -38.24 -16.64 45.77
CA GLU A 285 -37.67 -15.29 45.81
C GLU A 285 -36.15 -15.31 45.60
N LYS A 286 -35.42 -16.21 46.28
CA LYS A 286 -33.97 -16.40 46.06
C LYS A 286 -33.65 -16.77 44.61
N LEU A 287 -34.37 -17.74 44.05
CA LEU A 287 -34.16 -18.17 42.66
C LEU A 287 -34.45 -17.04 41.66
N THR A 288 -35.48 -16.21 41.91
CA THR A 288 -35.77 -15.05 41.05
C THR A 288 -34.66 -14.01 41.11
N VAL A 289 -34.12 -13.72 42.29
CA VAL A 289 -32.98 -12.79 42.45
C VAL A 289 -31.73 -13.32 41.75
N GLU A 290 -31.44 -14.62 41.88
CA GLU A 290 -30.33 -15.26 41.17
C GLU A 290 -30.52 -15.22 39.65
N HIS A 291 -31.74 -15.47 39.17
CA HIS A 291 -32.06 -15.39 37.75
C HIS A 291 -31.87 -13.96 37.20
N GLU A 292 -32.35 -12.95 37.91
CA GLU A 292 -32.15 -11.54 37.54
C GLU A 292 -30.67 -11.13 37.57
N ALA A 293 -29.90 -11.62 38.54
CA ALA A 293 -28.46 -11.38 38.62
C ALA A 293 -27.71 -12.01 37.43
N LEU A 294 -27.98 -13.29 37.13
CA LEU A 294 -27.40 -13.98 35.98
C LEU A 294 -27.81 -13.33 34.65
N GLN A 295 -29.05 -12.86 34.53
CA GLN A 295 -29.50 -12.14 33.35
C GLN A 295 -28.71 -10.83 33.14
N LYS A 296 -28.47 -10.06 34.21
CA LYS A 296 -27.64 -8.84 34.17
C LYS A 296 -26.19 -9.17 33.78
N GLU A 297 -25.58 -10.19 34.39
CA GLU A 297 -24.22 -10.62 34.04
C GLU A 297 -24.11 -11.05 32.57
N HIS A 298 -25.10 -11.79 32.06
CA HIS A 298 -25.15 -12.16 30.65
C HIS A 298 -25.22 -10.94 29.73
N GLU A 299 -26.04 -9.93 30.07
CA GLU A 299 -26.10 -8.68 29.32
C GLU A 299 -24.78 -7.91 29.35
N GLU A 300 -24.09 -7.87 30.49
CA GLU A 300 -22.76 -7.25 30.61
C GLU A 300 -21.69 -7.96 29.79
N VAL A 301 -21.66 -9.30 29.82
CA VAL A 301 -20.75 -10.10 28.99
C VAL A 301 -21.05 -9.90 27.52
N LYS A 302 -22.32 -9.84 27.12
CA LYS A 302 -22.72 -9.53 25.75
C LYS A 302 -22.21 -8.15 25.30
N LYS A 303 -22.36 -7.11 26.14
CA LYS A 303 -21.81 -5.77 25.87
C LYS A 303 -20.29 -5.79 25.73
N LYS A 304 -19.56 -6.51 26.61
CA LYS A 304 -18.09 -6.67 26.53
C LYS A 304 -17.69 -7.40 25.25
N LEU A 305 -18.43 -8.43 24.85
CA LEU A 305 -18.19 -9.15 23.61
C LEU A 305 -18.39 -8.24 22.40
N ASP A 306 -19.47 -7.48 22.34
CA ASP A 306 -19.75 -6.58 21.22
C ASP A 306 -18.72 -5.43 21.15
N ALA A 307 -18.27 -4.90 22.29
CA ALA A 307 -17.15 -3.95 22.36
C ALA A 307 -15.82 -4.56 21.89
N SER A 308 -15.54 -5.82 22.24
CA SER A 308 -14.33 -6.51 21.76
C SER A 308 -14.40 -6.79 20.25
N LYS A 309 -15.59 -7.10 19.72
CA LYS A 309 -15.82 -7.29 18.28
C LYS A 309 -15.64 -6.00 17.51
N SER A 310 -16.16 -4.88 18.01
CA SER A 310 -15.97 -3.57 17.37
C SER A 310 -14.49 -3.16 17.37
N ARG A 311 -13.79 -3.32 18.49
CA ARG A 311 -12.34 -3.09 18.58
C ARG A 311 -11.56 -3.96 17.59
N ASN A 312 -11.87 -5.24 17.49
CA ASN A 312 -11.22 -6.14 16.52
C ASN A 312 -11.48 -5.73 15.07
N ARG A 313 -12.67 -5.24 14.73
CA ARG A 313 -12.96 -4.71 13.38
C ARG A 313 -12.11 -3.49 13.06
N VAL A 314 -11.99 -2.54 13.99
CA VAL A 314 -11.16 -1.34 13.82
C VAL A 314 -9.68 -1.73 13.67
N LEU A 315 -9.15 -2.54 14.58
CA LEU A 315 -7.77 -3.02 14.52
C LEU A 315 -7.48 -3.79 13.21
N SER A 316 -8.42 -4.61 12.75
CA SER A 316 -8.28 -5.31 11.46
C SER A 316 -8.24 -4.33 10.29
N GLY A 317 -9.00 -3.23 10.35
CA GLY A 317 -8.95 -2.14 9.38
C GLY A 317 -7.61 -1.42 9.39
N GLU A 318 -7.09 -1.08 10.57
CA GLU A 318 -5.76 -0.46 10.73
C GLU A 318 -4.65 -1.36 10.18
N VAL A 319 -4.68 -2.66 10.48
CA VAL A 319 -3.72 -3.63 9.94
C VAL A 319 -3.78 -3.69 8.42
N LYS A 320 -4.97 -3.61 7.80
CA LYS A 320 -5.10 -3.56 6.34
C LYS A 320 -4.51 -2.28 5.77
N SER A 321 -4.82 -1.13 6.37
CA SER A 321 -4.25 0.17 5.96
C SER A 321 -2.73 0.20 6.09
N LEU A 322 -2.18 -0.34 7.18
CA LEU A 322 -0.72 -0.44 7.36
C LEU A 322 -0.08 -1.38 6.33
N LYS A 323 -0.73 -2.49 5.99
CA LYS A 323 -0.26 -3.37 4.91
C LYS A 323 -0.26 -2.67 3.56
N GLU A 324 -1.31 -1.91 3.23
CA GLU A 324 -1.36 -1.09 2.02
C GLU A 324 -0.23 -0.05 2.00
N GLN A 325 0.02 0.63 3.12
CA GLN A 325 1.14 1.57 3.25
C GLN A 325 2.50 0.88 3.02
N ILE A 326 2.72 -0.29 3.61
CA ILE A 326 3.94 -1.08 3.38
C ILE A 326 4.07 -1.47 1.91
N LEU A 327 2.99 -1.90 1.25
CA LEU A 327 3.01 -2.22 -0.18
C LEU A 327 3.42 -1.00 -1.02
N THR A 328 2.87 0.18 -0.74
CA THR A 328 3.28 1.39 -1.47
C THR A 328 4.76 1.75 -1.25
N LEU A 329 5.31 1.50 -0.06
CA LEU A 329 6.74 1.70 0.21
C LEU A 329 7.60 0.67 -0.52
N LEU A 330 7.15 -0.58 -0.59
CA LEU A 330 7.84 -1.63 -1.35
C LEU A 330 7.86 -1.31 -2.84
N ASP A 331 6.76 -0.81 -3.39
CA ASP A 331 6.73 -0.39 -4.79
C ASP A 331 7.68 0.78 -5.03
N LYS A 332 7.74 1.78 -4.13
CA LYS A 332 8.75 2.85 -4.22
C LYS A 332 10.17 2.30 -4.23
N GLY A 333 10.46 1.33 -3.35
CA GLY A 333 11.76 0.64 -3.33
C GLY A 333 12.10 0.00 -4.67
N LYS A 334 11.15 -0.63 -5.36
CA LYS A 334 11.38 -1.18 -6.71
C LYS A 334 11.72 -0.10 -7.74
N HIS A 335 11.05 1.06 -7.70
CA HIS A 335 11.36 2.17 -8.60
C HIS A 335 12.75 2.74 -8.31
N ASP A 336 13.14 2.80 -7.03
CA ASP A 336 14.49 3.21 -6.63
C ASP A 336 15.55 2.19 -7.13
N ASP A 337 15.27 0.88 -7.04
CA ASP A 337 16.13 -0.17 -7.59
C ASP A 337 16.26 -0.06 -9.12
N GLU A 338 15.16 0.16 -9.84
CA GLU A 338 15.17 0.41 -11.29
C GLU A 338 16.00 1.65 -11.66
N LEU A 339 15.90 2.71 -10.87
CA LEU A 339 16.70 3.91 -11.04
C LEU A 339 18.19 3.64 -10.80
N ILE A 340 18.52 2.88 -9.76
CA ILE A 340 19.90 2.47 -9.46
C ILE A 340 20.47 1.64 -10.62
N ASP A 341 19.72 0.66 -11.13
CA ASP A 341 20.14 -0.18 -12.26
C ASP A 341 20.35 0.64 -13.54
N ALA A 342 19.48 1.62 -13.81
CA ALA A 342 19.64 2.53 -14.94
C ALA A 342 20.91 3.40 -14.80
N LEU A 343 21.17 3.95 -13.61
CA LEU A 343 22.38 4.74 -13.33
C LEU A 343 23.65 3.89 -13.40
N LEU A 344 23.62 2.66 -12.89
CA LEU A 344 24.74 1.72 -12.98
C LEU A 344 25.03 1.33 -14.44
N SER A 345 23.98 1.14 -15.24
CA SER A 345 24.11 0.86 -16.68
C SER A 345 24.75 2.04 -17.42
N GLN A 346 24.31 3.27 -17.15
CA GLN A 346 24.92 4.49 -17.72
C GLN A 346 26.39 4.66 -17.28
N GLN A 347 26.70 4.37 -16.00
CA GLN A 347 28.07 4.43 -15.50
C GLN A 347 28.97 3.41 -16.21
N LYS A 348 28.45 2.20 -16.46
CA LYS A 348 29.16 1.15 -17.19
C LYS A 348 29.43 1.55 -18.65
N GLU A 349 28.43 2.07 -19.35
CA GLU A 349 28.59 2.57 -20.72
C GLU A 349 29.66 3.69 -20.79
N MET A 350 29.64 4.63 -19.84
CA MET A 350 30.64 5.69 -19.75
C MET A 350 32.06 5.11 -19.53
N GLN A 351 32.21 4.11 -18.66
CA GLN A 351 33.49 3.44 -18.44
C GLN A 351 33.98 2.71 -19.70
N GLU A 352 33.09 2.09 -20.45
CA GLU A 352 33.42 1.43 -21.72
C GLU A 352 33.87 2.46 -22.77
N ILE A 353 33.18 3.59 -22.91
CA ILE A 353 33.58 4.68 -23.80
C ILE A 353 34.97 5.21 -23.42
N LEU A 354 35.23 5.46 -22.14
CA LEU A 354 36.55 5.91 -21.67
C LEU A 354 37.65 4.89 -21.96
N LYS A 355 37.36 3.60 -21.78
CA LYS A 355 38.30 2.51 -22.12
C LYS A 355 38.59 2.47 -23.62
N HIS A 356 37.58 2.65 -24.47
CA HIS A 356 37.75 2.73 -25.92
C HIS A 356 38.56 3.96 -26.35
N LEU A 357 38.29 5.13 -25.77
CA LEU A 357 39.04 6.35 -26.04
C LEU A 357 40.52 6.21 -25.63
N SER A 358 40.79 5.66 -24.45
CA SER A 358 42.15 5.39 -23.99
C SER A 358 42.90 4.42 -24.91
N GLN A 359 42.25 3.33 -25.35
CA GLN A 359 42.85 2.41 -26.33
C GLN A 359 43.10 3.07 -27.69
N GLN A 360 42.21 3.96 -28.12
CA GLN A 360 42.38 4.69 -29.37
C GLN A 360 43.53 5.70 -29.29
N GLU A 361 43.68 6.37 -28.14
CA GLU A 361 44.78 7.30 -27.89
C GLU A 361 46.14 6.58 -27.93
N GLU A 362 46.23 5.39 -27.32
CA GLU A 362 47.46 4.59 -27.36
C GLU A 362 47.81 4.16 -28.80
N ARG A 363 46.83 3.67 -29.57
CA ARG A 363 47.04 3.33 -31.00
C ARG A 363 47.45 4.53 -31.84
N ASN A 364 46.86 5.70 -31.58
CA ASN A 364 47.23 6.93 -32.28
C ASN A 364 48.67 7.34 -31.94
N LYS A 365 49.09 7.18 -30.68
CA LYS A 365 50.44 7.48 -30.21
C LYS A 365 51.47 6.51 -30.78
N GLU A 366 51.18 5.21 -30.83
CA GLU A 366 51.98 4.20 -31.52
C GLU A 366 52.13 4.53 -33.01
N SER A 367 51.02 4.88 -33.67
CA SER A 367 51.02 5.27 -35.08
C SER A 367 51.87 6.53 -35.32
N GLN A 368 51.71 7.57 -34.48
CA GLN A 368 52.55 8.77 -34.55
C GLN A 368 54.02 8.50 -34.28
N GLN A 369 54.35 7.64 -33.31
CA GLN A 369 55.73 7.23 -33.05
C GLN A 369 56.32 6.50 -34.24
N SER A 370 55.59 5.57 -34.87
CA SER A 370 56.06 4.85 -36.05
C SER A 370 56.34 5.80 -37.24
N LEU A 371 55.44 6.75 -37.50
CA LEU A 371 55.62 7.80 -38.50
C LEU A 371 56.81 8.71 -38.17
N GLY A 372 56.96 9.10 -36.91
CA GLY A 372 58.10 9.89 -36.43
C GLY A 372 59.44 9.17 -36.62
N GLN A 373 59.49 7.87 -36.32
CA GLN A 373 60.65 7.02 -36.59
C GLN A 373 60.96 6.94 -38.09
N GLN A 374 59.93 6.80 -38.93
CA GLN A 374 60.07 6.76 -40.37
C GLN A 374 60.63 8.07 -40.94
N PHE A 375 60.10 9.22 -40.50
CA PHE A 375 60.65 10.54 -40.87
C PHE A 375 62.08 10.74 -40.38
N ASN A 376 62.42 10.25 -39.18
CA ASN A 376 63.78 10.37 -38.65
C ASN A 376 64.77 9.55 -39.49
N LEU A 377 64.43 8.32 -39.85
CA LEU A 377 65.23 7.48 -40.75
C LEU A 377 65.41 8.14 -42.13
N GLU A 378 64.35 8.71 -42.69
CA GLU A 378 64.43 9.40 -43.98
C GLU A 378 65.26 10.69 -43.89
N ALA A 379 65.12 11.47 -42.82
CA ALA A 379 65.95 12.64 -42.57
C ALA A 379 67.43 12.29 -42.38
N GLN A 380 67.75 11.17 -41.73
CA GLN A 380 69.12 10.66 -41.62
C GLN A 380 69.70 10.32 -43.01
N LYS A 381 68.95 9.65 -43.87
CA LYS A 381 69.38 9.38 -45.26
C LYS A 381 69.63 10.67 -46.03
N GLN A 382 68.72 11.64 -45.95
CA GLN A 382 68.88 12.93 -46.62
C GLN A 382 70.10 13.68 -46.09
N ASN A 383 70.33 13.67 -44.77
CA ASN A 383 71.53 14.27 -44.18
C ASN A 383 72.82 13.60 -44.69
N CYS A 384 72.87 12.27 -44.78
CA CYS A 384 74.02 11.57 -45.38
C CYS A 384 74.26 11.99 -46.84
N LEU A 385 73.20 12.12 -47.63
CA LEU A 385 73.28 12.56 -49.02
C LEU A 385 73.76 14.02 -49.12
N VAL A 386 73.23 14.92 -48.28
CA VAL A 386 73.67 16.31 -48.21
C VAL A 386 75.15 16.39 -47.87
N GLU A 387 75.62 15.59 -46.92
CA GLU A 387 77.03 15.57 -46.54
C GLU A 387 77.93 15.05 -47.68
N GLN A 388 77.49 14.02 -48.41
CA GLN A 388 78.16 13.57 -49.64
C GLN A 388 78.22 14.67 -50.72
N LEU A 389 77.12 15.40 -50.94
CA LEU A 389 77.06 16.50 -51.90
C LEU A 389 77.98 17.66 -51.49
N LYS A 390 78.00 18.04 -50.20
CA LYS A 390 78.93 19.06 -49.68
C LYS A 390 80.39 18.65 -49.91
N GLN A 391 80.74 17.39 -49.68
CA GLN A 391 82.08 16.90 -49.92
C GLN A 391 82.46 16.99 -51.41
N MET A 392 81.55 16.60 -52.31
CA MET A 392 81.76 16.82 -53.75
C MET A 392 81.92 18.30 -54.11
N VAL A 393 81.12 19.20 -53.52
CA VAL A 393 81.25 20.65 -53.77
C VAL A 393 82.61 21.15 -53.30
N ALA A 394 83.06 20.79 -52.09
CA ALA A 394 84.37 21.16 -51.58
C ALA A 394 85.51 20.64 -52.47
N GLU A 395 85.41 19.41 -52.98
CA GLU A 395 86.37 18.86 -53.95
C GLU A 395 86.37 19.65 -55.28
N ARG A 396 85.20 20.08 -55.76
CA ARG A 396 85.09 20.90 -56.98
C ARG A 396 85.60 22.31 -56.77
N GLU A 397 85.33 22.93 -55.63
CA GLU A 397 85.85 24.25 -55.24
C GLU A 397 87.37 24.23 -55.09
N ALA A 398 87.94 23.16 -54.51
CA ALA A 398 89.39 22.98 -54.44
C ALA A 398 90.02 22.93 -55.84
N ARG A 399 89.44 22.13 -56.76
CA ARG A 399 89.87 22.09 -58.16
C ARG A 399 89.71 23.43 -58.88
N LEU A 400 88.63 24.17 -58.61
CA LEU A 400 88.45 25.51 -59.16
C LEU A 400 89.55 26.45 -58.69
N LYS A 401 89.92 26.44 -57.40
CA LYS A 401 91.04 27.23 -56.89
C LYS A 401 92.36 26.85 -57.56
N GLU A 402 92.64 25.56 -57.71
CA GLU A 402 93.84 25.09 -58.42
C GLU A 402 93.87 25.61 -59.87
N LEU A 403 92.74 25.52 -60.59
CA LEU A 403 92.61 26.04 -61.95
C LEU A 403 92.68 27.58 -62.01
N GLU A 404 92.12 28.29 -61.03
CA GLU A 404 92.20 29.76 -60.92
C GLU A 404 93.63 30.23 -60.65
N GLU A 405 94.38 29.52 -59.81
CA GLU A 405 95.82 29.77 -59.60
C GLU A 405 96.61 29.53 -60.90
N GLU A 406 96.29 28.47 -61.64
CA GLU A 406 96.88 28.18 -62.95
C GLU A 406 96.54 29.27 -63.98
N ILE A 407 95.28 29.70 -64.06
CA ILE A 407 94.84 30.83 -64.90
C ILE A 407 95.51 32.13 -64.46
N GLY A 408 95.64 32.39 -63.16
CA GLY A 408 96.32 33.57 -62.62
C GLY A 408 97.80 33.59 -63.01
N TRP A 409 98.48 32.45 -62.94
CA TRP A 409 99.85 32.28 -63.42
C TRP A 409 99.94 32.53 -64.93
N LEU A 410 99.03 31.95 -65.72
CA LEU A 410 98.93 32.18 -67.17
C LEU A 410 98.59 33.64 -67.52
N THR A 411 97.75 34.31 -66.72
CA THR A 411 97.33 35.70 -66.94
C THR A 411 98.43 36.68 -66.60
N CYS A 412 99.21 36.47 -65.52
CA CYS A 412 100.45 37.21 -65.27
C CYS A 412 101.44 37.05 -66.43
N LYS A 413 101.48 35.86 -67.05
CA LYS A 413 102.27 35.60 -68.27
C LYS A 413 101.71 36.33 -69.50
N VAL A 414 100.40 36.42 -69.68
CA VAL A 414 99.77 37.19 -70.78
C VAL A 414 99.84 38.71 -70.57
N LEU A 415 99.72 39.21 -69.34
CA LEU A 415 99.91 40.62 -69.00
C LEU A 415 101.35 41.08 -69.25
N SER A 416 102.33 40.18 -69.22
CA SER A 416 103.69 40.46 -69.71
C SER A 416 103.78 40.59 -71.25
N LEU A 417 102.77 40.12 -71.99
CA LEU A 417 102.76 39.99 -73.46
C LEU A 417 101.75 40.91 -74.18
N SER A 418 100.86 41.63 -73.48
CA SER A 418 99.71 42.31 -74.11
C SER A 418 99.64 43.83 -73.88
N LEU A 419 100.73 44.55 -74.16
CA LEU A 419 100.66 45.96 -74.57
C LEU A 419 100.42 45.99 -76.09
N LEU A 420 99.16 46.01 -76.57
CA LEU A 420 98.73 46.67 -77.84
C LEU A 420 97.27 46.33 -78.22
N SER A 421 96.43 47.38 -78.18
CA SER A 421 95.30 47.68 -79.06
C SER A 421 93.85 47.42 -78.61
N SER A 422 93.00 48.35 -79.04
CA SER A 422 91.56 48.63 -78.84
C SER A 422 91.01 49.09 -80.24
N PRO A 423 89.78 49.59 -80.48
CA PRO A 423 88.40 49.44 -79.92
C PRO A 423 87.32 49.19 -81.04
N VAL A 424 86.00 49.41 -80.71
CA VAL A 424 84.85 49.90 -81.55
C VAL A 424 83.90 48.82 -82.15
N ARG A 425 82.56 48.90 -82.29
CA ARG A 425 81.35 49.62 -81.76
C ARG A 425 80.05 49.03 -82.42
N ILE A 426 78.88 49.23 -81.77
CA ILE A 426 77.48 49.46 -82.28
C ILE A 426 76.65 48.28 -82.90
N SER A 427 75.50 47.93 -82.27
CA SER A 427 74.11 48.06 -82.81
C SER A 427 73.04 47.19 -82.09
N GLU A 428 71.89 47.82 -81.84
CA GLU A 428 70.56 47.37 -81.38
C GLU A 428 69.84 46.30 -82.28
N PRO A 429 68.53 45.98 -82.12
CA PRO A 429 67.80 45.41 -80.97
C PRO A 429 66.83 44.30 -81.44
N ASN A 430 66.90 43.03 -81.01
CA ASN A 430 65.78 42.07 -81.18
C ASN A 430 66.05 40.79 -80.37
N GLY A 431 65.60 40.79 -79.11
CA GLY A 431 65.79 39.66 -78.20
C GLY A 431 64.52 38.81 -78.04
N PRO A 432 64.63 37.47 -77.89
CA PRO A 432 63.53 36.57 -77.49
C PRO A 432 62.91 36.92 -76.12
N ASP A 433 63.50 37.88 -75.41
CA ASP A 433 63.13 38.38 -74.09
C ASP A 433 61.73 39.03 -74.04
N LEU A 434 61.29 39.72 -75.10
CA LEU A 434 59.93 40.30 -75.15
C LEU A 434 58.83 39.22 -75.23
N LYS A 435 59.08 38.12 -75.94
CA LYS A 435 58.11 37.01 -76.02
C LYS A 435 58.07 36.20 -74.72
N ALA A 436 59.20 36.04 -74.05
CA ALA A 436 59.28 35.44 -72.71
C ALA A 436 58.54 36.30 -71.67
N GLN A 437 58.75 37.62 -71.68
CA GLN A 437 58.01 38.55 -70.83
C GLN A 437 56.51 38.55 -71.14
N GLN A 438 56.11 38.47 -72.41
CA GLN A 438 54.71 38.39 -72.79
C GLN A 438 54.03 37.09 -72.31
N ALA A 439 54.74 35.95 -72.33
CA ALA A 439 54.24 34.68 -71.79
C ALA A 439 54.11 34.72 -70.26
N GLN A 440 55.08 35.32 -69.57
CA GLN A 440 55.05 35.50 -68.13
C GLN A 440 53.90 36.43 -67.69
N ILE A 441 53.61 37.47 -68.48
CA ILE A 441 52.44 38.34 -68.26
C ILE A 441 51.13 37.57 -68.43
N THR A 442 51.02 36.65 -69.39
CA THR A 442 49.80 35.83 -69.56
C THR A 442 49.61 34.81 -68.44
N GLU A 443 50.70 34.23 -67.94
CA GLU A 443 50.67 33.30 -66.81
C GLU A 443 50.26 33.99 -65.51
N HIS A 444 50.84 35.16 -65.22
CA HIS A 444 50.43 35.97 -64.07
C HIS A 444 48.95 36.42 -64.16
N LYS A 445 48.44 36.72 -65.36
CA LYS A 445 47.02 37.02 -65.57
C LYS A 445 46.12 35.82 -65.26
N ALA A 446 46.51 34.61 -65.67
CA ALA A 446 45.76 33.39 -65.38
C ALA A 446 45.75 33.08 -63.88
N LEU A 447 46.89 33.26 -63.20
CA LEU A 447 46.98 33.10 -61.74
C LEU A 447 46.13 34.12 -60.98
N CYS A 448 46.10 35.39 -61.42
CA CYS A 448 45.22 36.40 -60.83
C CYS A 448 43.74 36.02 -60.99
N GLN A 449 43.33 35.54 -62.16
CA GLN A 449 41.95 35.08 -62.39
C GLN A 449 41.58 33.85 -61.55
N ALA A 450 42.49 32.88 -61.40
CA ALA A 450 42.26 31.73 -60.53
C ALA A 450 42.08 32.15 -59.06
N ASN A 451 42.92 33.08 -58.59
CA ASN A 451 42.84 33.62 -57.24
C ASN A 451 41.55 34.44 -57.02
N GLU A 452 41.06 35.17 -58.02
CA GLU A 452 39.76 35.88 -57.95
C GLU A 452 38.60 34.90 -57.77
N VAL A 453 38.59 33.78 -58.52
CA VAL A 453 37.55 32.74 -58.39
C VAL A 453 37.62 32.05 -57.02
N GLU A 454 38.82 31.76 -56.51
CA GLU A 454 38.98 31.20 -55.15
C GLU A 454 38.53 32.17 -54.07
N ARG A 455 38.85 33.46 -54.21
CA ARG A 455 38.36 34.51 -53.31
C ARG A 455 36.83 34.59 -53.33
N ASP A 456 36.21 34.54 -54.50
CA ASP A 456 34.75 34.60 -54.62
C ASP A 456 34.07 33.36 -53.99
N ARG A 457 34.65 32.16 -54.15
CA ARG A 457 34.21 30.94 -53.45
C ARG A 457 34.36 31.03 -51.93
N LEU A 458 35.47 31.63 -51.45
CA LEU A 458 35.68 31.85 -50.02
C LEU A 458 34.68 32.85 -49.45
N VAL A 459 34.33 33.92 -50.19
CA VAL A 459 33.28 34.86 -49.79
C VAL A 459 31.91 34.17 -49.71
N GLU A 460 31.59 33.27 -50.66
CA GLU A 460 30.38 32.45 -50.60
C GLU A 460 30.38 31.50 -49.38
N LEU A 461 31.53 30.93 -49.02
CA LEU A 461 31.64 30.08 -47.84
C LEU A 461 31.46 30.90 -46.55
N VAL A 462 32.08 32.07 -46.46
CA VAL A 462 31.96 32.98 -45.31
C VAL A 462 30.51 33.42 -45.12
N THR A 463 29.79 33.72 -46.20
CA THR A 463 28.35 34.07 -46.11
C THR A 463 27.50 32.90 -45.60
N LYS A 464 27.73 31.67 -46.08
CA LYS A 464 27.04 30.48 -45.56
C LYS A 464 27.34 30.20 -44.09
N VAL A 465 28.59 30.39 -43.66
CA VAL A 465 28.98 30.24 -42.24
C VAL A 465 28.30 31.28 -41.36
N LEU A 466 28.24 32.55 -41.79
CA LEU A 466 27.54 33.61 -41.07
C LEU A 466 26.02 33.34 -40.97
N GLU A 467 25.40 32.76 -42.00
CA GLU A 467 23.99 32.33 -41.94
C GLU A 467 23.78 31.17 -40.96
N ALA A 468 24.68 30.19 -40.95
CA ALA A 468 24.62 29.08 -39.99
C ALA A 468 24.81 29.56 -38.55
N GLU A 469 25.71 30.52 -38.32
CA GLU A 469 25.93 31.14 -37.02
C GLU A 469 24.69 31.91 -36.53
N LYS A 470 24.04 32.68 -37.42
CA LYS A 470 22.75 33.34 -37.11
C LYS A 470 21.66 32.33 -36.74
N LYS A 471 21.56 31.20 -37.46
CA LYS A 471 20.60 30.13 -37.13
C LYS A 471 20.91 29.50 -35.77
N LEU A 472 22.19 29.26 -35.44
CA LEU A 472 22.59 28.73 -34.15
C LEU A 472 22.25 29.71 -33.01
N GLN A 473 22.48 31.01 -33.19
CA GLN A 473 22.10 32.03 -32.22
C GLN A 473 20.58 32.08 -31.98
N GLU A 474 19.79 31.94 -33.04
CA GLU A 474 18.32 31.89 -32.93
C GLU A 474 17.85 30.64 -32.16
N GLN A 475 18.44 29.47 -32.42
CA GLN A 475 18.13 28.25 -31.66
C GLN A 475 18.52 28.38 -30.18
N ARG A 476 19.66 28.99 -29.88
CA ARG A 476 20.06 29.28 -28.49
C ARG A 476 19.06 30.21 -27.80
N ARG A 477 18.59 31.26 -28.47
CA ARG A 477 17.54 32.15 -27.93
C ARG A 477 16.24 31.39 -27.64
N ARG A 478 15.82 30.50 -28.54
CA ARG A 478 14.62 29.66 -28.33
C ARG A 478 14.79 28.71 -27.13
N SER A 479 15.96 28.11 -26.96
CA SER A 479 16.27 27.26 -25.80
C SER A 479 16.12 28.02 -24.48
N VAL A 480 16.68 29.24 -24.40
CA VAL A 480 16.58 30.07 -23.20
C VAL A 480 15.12 30.44 -22.87
N ILE A 481 14.29 30.74 -23.89
CA ILE A 481 12.86 31.04 -23.67
C ILE A 481 12.12 29.81 -23.14
N LEU A 482 12.39 28.62 -23.69
CA LEU A 482 11.79 27.37 -23.24
C LEU A 482 12.24 27.01 -21.82
N GLU A 483 13.50 27.23 -21.47
CA GLU A 483 14.02 27.06 -20.10
C GLU A 483 13.32 28.00 -19.11
N GLN A 484 13.16 29.28 -19.47
CA GLN A 484 12.41 30.24 -18.64
C GLN A 484 10.94 29.86 -18.47
N GLN A 485 10.30 29.28 -19.50
CA GLN A 485 8.92 28.80 -19.41
C GLN A 485 8.82 27.56 -18.50
N LEU A 486 9.76 26.63 -18.60
CA LEU A 486 9.86 25.46 -17.72
C LEU A 486 10.11 25.88 -16.27
N GLU A 487 10.96 26.88 -16.03
CA GLU A 487 11.23 27.40 -14.69
C GLU A 487 9.99 28.10 -14.11
N LYS A 488 9.25 28.88 -14.91
CA LYS A 488 7.97 29.47 -14.48
C LYS A 488 6.94 28.42 -14.11
N LEU A 489 6.76 27.37 -14.90
CA LEU A 489 5.84 26.27 -14.58
C LEU A 489 6.28 25.48 -13.34
N LYS A 490 7.60 25.31 -13.14
CA LYS A 490 8.14 24.70 -11.92
C LYS A 490 7.91 25.55 -10.67
N LEU A 491 7.97 26.89 -10.79
CA LEU A 491 7.72 27.81 -9.68
C LEU A 491 6.22 27.99 -9.39
N GLU A 492 5.34 27.84 -10.39
CA GLU A 492 3.88 27.93 -10.22
C GLU A 492 3.31 26.69 -9.50
N ASN A 493 3.94 25.52 -9.67
CA ASN A 493 3.59 24.29 -8.96
C ASN A 493 4.23 24.17 -7.55
N GLY A 494 4.95 25.19 -7.08
CA GLY A 494 5.85 25.11 -5.93
C GLY A 494 5.65 26.14 -4.82
N LYS A 495 4.44 26.66 -4.57
CA LYS A 495 4.16 27.53 -3.40
C LYS A 495 3.27 26.86 -2.34
N PRO A 496 3.76 26.68 -1.09
CA PRO A 496 2.91 26.40 0.06
C PRO A 496 2.32 27.71 0.56
N THR A 497 1.01 27.93 0.41
CA THR A 497 0.33 29.07 1.03
C THR A 497 -0.09 28.72 2.45
N GLY A 498 0.75 29.09 3.41
CA GLY A 498 0.42 29.12 4.83
C GLY A 498 0.04 30.53 5.31
N THR A 499 -1.13 30.61 5.96
CA THR A 499 -1.52 31.55 7.02
C THR A 499 -1.71 33.03 6.73
N GLN A 500 -2.98 33.46 6.73
CA GLN A 500 -3.38 34.69 7.44
C GLN A 500 -4.66 34.47 8.25
N LYS A 501 -4.59 34.95 9.48
CA LYS A 501 -5.54 34.86 10.60
C LYS A 501 -6.40 36.12 10.59
N LEU A 502 -7.74 35.99 10.65
CA LEU A 502 -8.62 37.01 11.25
C LEU A 502 -9.99 36.40 11.64
N THR A 503 -10.15 36.34 12.96
CA THR A 503 -11.32 36.30 13.85
C THR A 503 -12.74 36.46 13.26
N SER A 504 -13.68 35.57 13.62
CA SER A 504 -14.67 35.80 14.71
C SER A 504 -15.74 34.69 14.84
N ARG A 505 -15.81 34.10 16.05
CA ARG A 505 -17.01 33.75 16.85
C ARG A 505 -18.18 32.97 16.18
N THR A 506 -18.38 31.71 16.60
CA THR A 506 -19.45 31.20 17.52
C THR A 506 -19.92 29.78 17.17
N LYS A 507 -19.93 28.89 18.18
CA LYS A 507 -20.80 27.70 18.42
C LYS A 507 -20.76 26.48 17.48
N ALA A 508 -20.16 25.42 18.02
CA ALA A 508 -20.66 24.05 18.21
C ALA A 508 -21.69 23.44 17.24
N GLY A 509 -21.36 22.24 16.74
CA GLY A 509 -22.31 21.29 16.15
C GLY A 509 -21.59 20.24 15.31
N GLU A 510 -21.58 19.00 15.79
CA GLU A 510 -21.03 17.80 15.15
C GLU A 510 -21.60 17.57 13.73
N ALA A 511 -20.76 17.07 12.83
CA ALA A 511 -21.19 16.41 11.60
C ALA A 511 -20.17 15.34 11.21
N ASP A 512 -20.48 14.11 11.63
CA ASP A 512 -19.94 12.89 11.06
C ASP A 512 -20.69 12.63 9.74
N SER A 513 -20.04 12.89 8.61
CA SER A 513 -20.54 12.50 7.28
C SER A 513 -19.41 12.59 6.28
N ARG A 514 -18.55 11.57 6.27
CA ARG A 514 -17.59 11.37 5.18
C ARG A 514 -17.30 9.90 4.90
N ASP A 515 -18.34 9.08 4.87
CA ASP A 515 -18.30 7.70 4.39
C ASP A 515 -19.25 7.52 3.20
N THR A 516 -18.89 8.01 2.02
CA THR A 516 -19.60 7.61 0.77
C THR A 516 -18.72 7.59 -0.49
N TYR A 517 -17.39 7.67 -0.39
CA TYR A 517 -16.52 7.58 -1.58
C TYR A 517 -15.26 6.74 -1.37
N ARG A 518 -15.39 5.57 -0.72
CA ARG A 518 -14.34 4.53 -0.69
C ARG A 518 -14.92 3.13 -0.82
N HIS A 519 -15.65 2.87 -1.90
CA HIS A 519 -15.97 1.49 -2.27
C HIS A 519 -16.07 1.34 -3.79
N TRP A 520 -14.95 1.52 -4.49
CA TRP A 520 -14.77 1.10 -5.89
C TRP A 520 -13.41 0.44 -6.14
N THR A 521 -12.84 -0.21 -5.12
CA THR A 521 -11.73 -1.15 -5.30
C THR A 521 -12.28 -2.56 -5.26
N LEU A 522 -12.98 -2.94 -6.33
CA LEU A 522 -13.25 -4.33 -6.66
C LEU A 522 -12.09 -4.80 -7.57
N SER A 523 -11.24 -5.64 -6.97
CA SER A 523 -10.39 -6.65 -7.59
C SER A 523 -10.15 -6.54 -9.10
N ALA A 524 -9.17 -5.73 -9.48
CA ALA A 524 -8.35 -6.00 -10.65
C ALA A 524 -7.31 -7.07 -10.27
N SER A 525 -7.76 -8.30 -10.05
CA SER A 525 -6.86 -9.45 -9.91
C SER A 525 -6.47 -9.94 -11.30
N ASP A 526 -5.16 -9.98 -11.52
CA ASP A 526 -4.45 -10.80 -12.50
C ASP A 526 -5.01 -10.84 -13.92
N ARG A 527 -4.66 -9.82 -14.72
CA ARG A 527 -4.35 -10.09 -16.13
C ARG A 527 -2.96 -9.54 -16.41
N LYS A 528 -2.00 -10.47 -16.55
CA LYS A 528 -0.75 -10.22 -17.26
C LYS A 528 -1.13 -9.66 -18.63
N ASP A 529 -0.80 -8.41 -18.87
CA ASP A 529 -0.65 -7.91 -20.24
C ASP A 529 0.57 -8.60 -20.84
N PRO A 530 0.45 -9.39 -21.93
CA PRO A 530 1.62 -9.77 -22.68
C PRO A 530 2.15 -8.54 -23.42
N SER A 531 3.45 -8.30 -23.27
CA SER A 531 4.24 -7.30 -23.99
C SER A 531 3.96 -7.32 -25.51
N PRO A 532 4.04 -6.18 -26.23
CA PRO A 532 3.62 -6.04 -27.64
C PRO A 532 4.43 -6.84 -28.68
N ALA A 533 5.36 -7.71 -28.26
CA ALA A 533 6.38 -8.30 -29.13
C ALA A 533 6.10 -9.74 -29.62
N GLN A 534 4.91 -10.33 -29.41
CA GLN A 534 4.65 -11.75 -29.76
C GLN A 534 3.30 -12.05 -30.45
N LEU A 535 2.73 -11.13 -31.23
CA LEU A 535 1.45 -11.36 -31.95
C LEU A 535 1.61 -11.41 -33.48
N SER A 536 2.52 -12.23 -33.99
CA SER A 536 2.73 -12.36 -35.45
C SER A 536 2.31 -13.70 -36.06
N GLU A 537 1.64 -14.62 -35.34
CA GLU A 537 1.37 -15.97 -35.88
C GLU A 537 -0.06 -16.53 -35.66
N VAL A 538 -1.07 -15.71 -35.36
CA VAL A 538 -2.46 -16.20 -35.18
C VAL A 538 -3.43 -15.55 -36.19
N PRO A 539 -4.32 -16.32 -36.86
CA PRO A 539 -5.27 -15.79 -37.84
C PRO A 539 -6.12 -14.64 -37.30
N LEU A 540 -6.40 -13.64 -38.16
CA LEU A 540 -7.16 -12.43 -37.81
C LEU A 540 -8.59 -12.75 -37.32
N GLU A 541 -9.22 -13.81 -37.83
CA GLU A 541 -10.53 -14.30 -37.39
C GLU A 541 -10.54 -14.61 -35.88
N THR A 542 -9.53 -15.32 -35.39
CA THR A 542 -9.42 -15.70 -33.97
C THR A 542 -9.15 -14.50 -33.06
N GLN A 543 -8.44 -13.48 -33.55
CA GLN A 543 -8.24 -12.24 -32.80
C GLN A 543 -9.53 -11.41 -32.71
N LEU A 544 -10.34 -11.39 -33.78
CA LEU A 544 -11.65 -10.74 -33.79
C LEU A 544 -12.64 -11.43 -32.86
N GLU A 545 -12.67 -12.77 -32.84
CA GLU A 545 -13.50 -13.54 -31.92
C GLU A 545 -13.11 -13.32 -30.45
N GLU A 546 -11.81 -13.27 -30.15
CA GLU A 546 -11.32 -12.96 -28.80
C GLU A 546 -11.68 -11.52 -28.38
N LEU A 547 -11.55 -10.54 -29.29
CA LEU A 547 -11.94 -9.16 -29.01
C LEU A 547 -13.45 -9.04 -28.78
N ASN A 548 -14.26 -9.77 -29.56
CA ASN A 548 -15.71 -9.76 -29.47
C ASN A 548 -16.20 -10.41 -28.16
N THR A 549 -15.59 -11.52 -27.74
CA THR A 549 -15.89 -12.14 -26.44
C THR A 549 -15.48 -11.24 -25.26
N ARG A 550 -14.32 -10.56 -25.33
CA ARG A 550 -13.95 -9.55 -24.33
C ARG A 550 -14.94 -8.39 -24.28
N LEU A 551 -15.38 -7.89 -25.44
CA LEU A 551 -16.37 -6.83 -25.51
C LEU A 551 -17.70 -7.25 -24.87
N LEU A 552 -18.14 -8.49 -25.11
CA LEU A 552 -19.36 -9.03 -24.51
C LEU A 552 -19.27 -9.11 -22.97
N ILE A 553 -18.13 -9.58 -22.45
CA ILE A 553 -17.88 -9.61 -20.99
C ILE A 553 -17.94 -8.20 -20.41
N TYR A 554 -17.31 -7.21 -21.05
CA TYR A 554 -17.36 -5.83 -20.58
C TYR A 554 -18.77 -5.22 -20.62
N LEU A 555 -19.60 -5.61 -21.59
CA LEU A 555 -21.00 -5.17 -21.66
C LEU A 555 -21.83 -5.76 -20.51
N ASP A 556 -21.67 -7.06 -20.23
CA ASP A 556 -22.35 -7.74 -19.14
C ASP A 556 -21.93 -7.17 -17.77
N GLU A 557 -20.63 -6.95 -17.56
CA GLU A 557 -20.12 -6.27 -16.37
C GLU A 557 -20.73 -4.88 -16.22
N ASN A 558 -20.77 -4.09 -17.30
CA ASN A 558 -21.39 -2.76 -17.25
C ASN A 558 -22.88 -2.81 -16.89
N GLU A 559 -23.65 -3.78 -17.39
CA GLU A 559 -25.06 -3.92 -17.04
C GLU A 559 -25.28 -4.35 -15.58
N VAL A 560 -24.43 -5.25 -15.06
CA VAL A 560 -24.43 -5.61 -13.64
C VAL A 560 -24.08 -4.40 -12.77
N LEU A 561 -23.09 -3.60 -13.16
CA LEU A 561 -22.72 -2.39 -12.43
C LEU A 561 -23.84 -1.34 -12.46
N LYS A 562 -24.49 -1.13 -13.62
CA LYS A 562 -25.64 -0.21 -13.74
C LYS A 562 -26.82 -0.66 -12.89
N THR A 563 -27.13 -1.97 -12.85
CA THR A 563 -28.24 -2.49 -12.03
C THR A 563 -27.93 -2.38 -10.54
N SER A 564 -26.70 -2.69 -10.12
CA SER A 564 -26.25 -2.51 -8.74
C SER A 564 -26.30 -1.04 -8.29
N LEU A 565 -25.85 -0.12 -9.14
CA LEU A 565 -25.92 1.32 -8.88
C LEU A 565 -27.38 1.79 -8.73
N ARG A 566 -28.27 1.37 -9.63
CA ARG A 566 -29.70 1.70 -9.56
C ARG A 566 -30.35 1.17 -8.27
N SER A 567 -30.02 -0.03 -7.84
CA SER A 567 -30.50 -0.59 -6.58
C SER A 567 -29.99 0.20 -5.38
N THR A 568 -28.72 0.62 -5.41
CA THR A 568 -28.08 1.38 -4.32
C THR A 568 -28.69 2.77 -4.18
N VAL A 569 -28.95 3.45 -5.31
CA VAL A 569 -29.63 4.75 -5.33
C VAL A 569 -31.03 4.64 -4.73
N LYS A 570 -31.83 3.63 -5.11
CA LYS A 570 -33.17 3.40 -4.54
C LYS A 570 -33.13 3.19 -3.02
N LEU A 571 -32.22 2.37 -2.53
CA LEU A 571 -32.05 2.16 -1.08
C LEU A 571 -31.70 3.46 -0.36
N LYS A 572 -30.83 4.29 -0.94
CA LYS A 572 -30.48 5.60 -0.36
C LYS A 572 -31.64 6.60 -0.39
N GLU A 573 -32.49 6.56 -1.41
CA GLU A 573 -33.72 7.36 -1.46
C GLU A 573 -34.73 6.93 -0.38
N GLU A 574 -34.85 5.62 -0.14
CA GLU A 574 -35.69 5.06 0.92
C GLU A 574 -35.17 5.42 2.32
N ASP A 575 -33.86 5.28 2.55
CA ASP A 575 -33.21 5.72 3.79
C ASP A 575 -33.48 7.22 4.05
N PHE A 576 -33.28 8.06 3.03
CA PHE A 576 -33.50 9.50 3.15
C PHE A 576 -34.96 9.82 3.46
N ARG A 577 -35.91 9.12 2.85
CA ARG A 577 -37.34 9.25 3.13
C ARG A 577 -37.66 8.91 4.60
N LEU A 578 -37.10 7.82 5.11
CA LEU A 578 -37.28 7.42 6.51
C LEU A 578 -36.66 8.44 7.48
N TYR A 579 -35.47 8.95 7.18
CA TYR A 579 -34.85 10.04 7.95
C TYR A 579 -35.72 11.30 7.98
N GLN A 580 -36.32 11.66 6.84
CA GLN A 580 -37.20 12.82 6.76
C GLN A 580 -38.48 12.61 7.58
N GLU A 581 -39.07 11.41 7.55
CA GLU A 581 -40.26 11.07 8.33
C GLU A 581 -39.97 11.10 9.83
N THR A 582 -38.91 10.42 10.28
CA THR A 582 -38.50 10.37 11.68
C THR A 582 -38.17 11.76 12.22
N MET A 583 -37.44 12.58 11.47
CA MET A 583 -37.20 13.98 11.82
C MET A 583 -38.51 14.77 11.94
N GLY A 584 -39.47 14.53 11.04
CA GLY A 584 -40.81 15.11 11.10
C GLY A 584 -41.59 14.70 12.36
N GLN A 585 -41.51 13.44 12.76
CA GLN A 585 -42.13 12.93 13.99
C GLN A 585 -41.46 13.54 15.25
N VAL A 586 -40.13 13.57 15.31
CA VAL A 586 -39.39 14.20 16.43
C VAL A 586 -39.76 15.67 16.55
N LYS A 587 -39.85 16.41 15.43
CA LYS A 587 -40.28 17.81 15.44
C LYS A 587 -41.71 17.97 15.99
N LYS A 588 -42.64 17.07 15.64
CA LYS A 588 -44.01 17.08 16.18
C LYS A 588 -44.02 16.84 17.69
N ILE A 589 -43.29 15.85 18.18
CA ILE A 589 -43.17 15.54 19.61
C ILE A 589 -42.59 16.73 20.37
N PHE A 590 -41.53 17.35 19.85
CA PHE A 590 -40.90 18.50 20.47
C PHE A 590 -41.85 19.71 20.54
N LEU A 591 -42.59 19.98 19.47
CA LEU A 591 -43.60 21.05 19.46
C LEU A 591 -44.76 20.75 20.42
N GLN A 592 -45.13 19.48 20.61
CA GLN A 592 -46.14 19.08 21.58
C GLN A 592 -45.65 19.27 23.02
N ALA A 593 -44.40 18.88 23.32
CA ALA A 593 -43.78 19.11 24.63
C ALA A 593 -43.68 20.61 24.98
N LEU A 594 -43.30 21.45 24.00
CA LEU A 594 -43.27 22.90 24.18
C LEU A 594 -44.66 23.49 24.46
N ARG A 595 -45.72 22.96 23.83
CA ARG A 595 -47.09 23.39 24.12
C ARG A 595 -47.54 22.98 25.52
N GLN A 596 -47.22 21.77 25.96
CA GLN A 596 -47.54 21.28 27.30
C GLN A 596 -46.82 22.12 28.37
N GLN A 597 -45.53 22.39 28.20
CA GLN A 597 -44.78 23.25 29.11
C GLN A 597 -45.34 24.68 29.19
N LYS A 598 -45.88 25.19 28.07
CA LYS A 598 -46.53 26.52 28.05
C LYS A 598 -47.88 26.49 28.76
N GLN A 599 -48.62 25.38 28.70
CA GLN A 599 -49.87 25.19 29.42
C GLN A 599 -49.66 24.99 30.92
N GLU A 600 -48.57 24.34 31.35
CA GLU A 600 -48.23 24.17 32.77
C GLU A 600 -47.76 25.46 33.46
N LYS A 601 -47.35 26.47 32.68
CA LYS A 601 -46.86 27.76 33.19
C LYS A 601 -47.94 28.85 33.29
N ASN A 602 -49.12 28.63 32.72
CA ASN A 602 -50.29 29.51 32.83
C ASN A 602 -51.30 28.88 33.79
#